data_AF-A0A3B9D0S0-F1
#
_entry.id   AF-A0A3B9D0S0-F1
#
_cell.length_a   1.000
_cell.length_b   1.000
_cell.length_c   1.000
_cell.angle_alpha   90.00
_cell.angle_beta   90.00
_cell.angle_gamma   90.00
#
_symmetry.space_group_name_H-M   'P 1'
#
loop_
_entity.id
_entity.type
_entity.pdbx_description
1 polymer ?
#
loop_
_entity_poly.entity_id
_entity_poly.type
_entity_poly.pdbx_seq_one_letter_code
_entity_poly.pdbx_strand_id
1 'polypeptide(L)'
;MRRKMRHRTILTLLTLGWLMTDCTLGSKRHPAGAGPVYFASDIVPILTRRGCNSGGCHGKATGQNGFKLSLFGFDPEFDHSAIVTAQRGRRIFPADPGFSLLLKKATGAVPHGGGRRITEASDDYRMLVTWIENGARAPRPDDPVLERIVLTPGKLTMSPGDSVQLKVTGYLSDGSKRDMTGRAVYQSNEPGIADVDENGLVLTTNRSGLASVMAQCNGKIATVSLAVPFQKAHGSASAERFKSVRQSLASPVDRFMADLWQRLNVIPSSPASDATFIRRATLDICGTLPTPAEVRAYVEDSSKDKRRRLIDRLLERPEYAALFALKWADILQNRGAGYSTSRQREGTTLFSDWIRDSVEQNKPYNEFVAEIIT
;
A
#
# COMPACT_ATOMS: atom_id res chain seq x y z
N MET A 1 -72.08 44.74 34.84
CA MET A 1 -73.04 44.67 35.96
C MET A 1 -73.95 43.45 35.79
N ARG A 2 -73.56 42.28 36.32
CA ARG A 2 -74.43 41.17 36.76
C ARG A 2 -73.55 40.02 37.28
N ARG A 3 -73.55 39.87 38.61
CA ARG A 3 -73.03 38.74 39.40
C ARG A 3 -74.06 37.59 39.38
N LYS A 4 -73.60 36.34 39.38
CA LYS A 4 -74.18 35.17 40.10
C LYS A 4 -73.01 34.20 40.37
N MET A 5 -72.51 34.16 41.61
CA MET A 5 -72.81 33.18 42.68
C MET A 5 -72.34 31.75 42.33
N ARG A 6 -71.20 31.30 42.88
CA ARG A 6 -70.92 30.75 44.25
C ARG A 6 -71.11 29.23 44.27
N HIS A 7 -70.06 28.48 44.57
CA HIS A 7 -69.94 27.74 45.83
C HIS A 7 -68.51 27.19 46.01
N ARG A 8 -67.95 27.46 47.20
CA ARG A 8 -66.72 26.89 47.74
C ARG A 8 -67.10 25.65 48.55
N THR A 9 -66.35 24.57 48.41
CA THR A 9 -66.20 23.53 49.44
C THR A 9 -64.72 23.25 49.62
N ILE A 10 -64.25 23.38 50.86
CA ILE A 10 -62.90 23.09 51.34
C ILE A 10 -62.92 21.65 51.85
N LEU A 11 -61.95 20.80 51.47
CA LEU A 11 -61.50 19.70 52.34
C LEU A 11 -60.03 19.30 52.04
N THR A 12 -59.20 19.69 53.01
CA THR A 12 -58.02 19.05 53.64
C THR A 12 -57.38 17.79 53.03
N LEU A 13 -56.06 17.91 52.84
CA LEU A 13 -54.97 16.93 52.70
C LEU A 13 -55.22 15.46 53.08
N LEU A 14 -54.77 14.56 52.20
CA LEU A 14 -54.08 13.31 52.57
C LEU A 14 -53.08 12.93 51.48
N THR A 15 -51.80 12.94 51.87
CA THR A 15 -50.63 12.50 51.12
C THR A 15 -50.65 10.99 50.94
N LEU A 16 -50.52 10.50 49.70
CA LEU A 16 -50.03 9.15 49.42
C LEU A 16 -49.16 9.20 48.17
N GLY A 17 -47.85 9.09 48.37
CA GLY A 17 -46.87 9.03 47.29
C GLY A 17 -46.98 7.71 46.54
N TRP A 18 -47.13 7.79 45.23
CA TRP A 18 -46.82 6.72 44.31
C TRP A 18 -45.66 7.21 43.43
N LEU A 19 -44.48 6.63 43.62
CA LEU A 19 -43.40 6.71 42.64
C LEU A 19 -43.87 5.94 41.40
N MET A 20 -44.34 6.66 40.38
CA MET A 20 -44.35 6.15 39.01
C MET A 20 -42.90 6.25 38.51
N THR A 21 -42.19 5.14 38.56
CA THR A 21 -40.90 4.99 37.88
C THR A 21 -41.20 4.95 36.38
N ASP A 22 -41.11 6.10 35.71
CA ASP A 22 -41.11 6.17 34.26
C ASP A 22 -39.91 5.35 33.74
N CYS A 23 -40.21 4.16 33.24
CA CYS A 23 -39.24 3.31 32.57
C CYS A 23 -39.00 3.90 31.17
N THR A 24 -38.20 4.97 31.10
CA THR A 24 -37.66 5.44 29.82
C THR A 24 -36.70 4.38 29.32
N LEU A 25 -37.12 3.57 28.34
CA LEU A 25 -36.20 2.79 27.53
C LEU A 25 -35.18 3.78 26.94
N GLY A 26 -33.94 3.70 27.43
CA GLY A 26 -32.83 4.44 26.89
C GLY A 26 -32.57 4.03 25.45
N SER A 27 -33.15 4.75 24.50
CA SER A 27 -32.66 4.81 23.13
C SER A 27 -31.19 5.21 23.21
N LYS A 28 -30.28 4.25 23.01
CA LYS A 28 -28.85 4.54 22.80
C LYS A 28 -28.77 5.54 21.65
N ARG A 29 -28.51 6.81 21.96
CA ARG A 29 -28.25 7.83 20.95
C ARG A 29 -27.02 7.38 20.15
N HIS A 30 -27.23 6.98 18.91
CA HIS A 30 -26.15 6.84 17.95
C HIS A 30 -25.46 8.20 17.77
N PRO A 31 -24.13 8.28 17.79
CA PRO A 31 -23.44 9.52 17.48
C PRO A 31 -23.83 9.95 16.06
N ALA A 32 -24.37 11.16 15.94
CA ALA A 32 -24.70 11.78 14.68
C ALA A 32 -23.42 11.90 13.83
N GLY A 33 -23.36 11.21 12.69
CA GLY A 33 -22.27 11.35 11.71
C GLY A 33 -21.81 10.08 10.99
N ALA A 34 -22.18 8.87 11.45
CA ALA A 34 -21.82 7.65 10.74
C ALA A 34 -22.83 7.36 9.62
N GLY A 35 -22.43 7.57 8.36
CA GLY A 35 -23.21 7.11 7.20
C GLY A 35 -23.40 5.59 7.17
N PRO A 36 -24.15 5.06 6.18
CA PRO A 36 -24.38 3.63 6.05
C PRO A 36 -23.06 2.83 5.99
N VAL A 37 -23.04 1.70 6.69
CA VAL A 37 -21.94 0.73 6.72
C VAL A 37 -22.14 -0.30 5.61
N TYR A 38 -21.19 -0.37 4.69
CA TYR A 38 -21.21 -1.28 3.56
C TYR A 38 -20.22 -2.42 3.78
N PHE A 39 -20.65 -3.64 3.51
CA PHE A 39 -19.82 -4.82 3.76
C PHE A 39 -18.50 -4.74 2.98
N ALA A 40 -18.57 -4.48 1.66
CA ALA A 40 -17.40 -4.43 0.80
C ALA A 40 -16.44 -3.27 1.13
N SER A 41 -16.94 -2.09 1.50
CA SER A 41 -16.14 -0.87 1.66
C SER A 41 -15.72 -0.57 3.10
N ASP A 42 -16.42 -1.12 4.10
CA ASP A 42 -16.14 -0.85 5.51
C ASP A 42 -15.75 -2.11 6.29
N ILE A 43 -16.36 -3.27 6.02
CA ILE A 43 -16.13 -4.50 6.79
C ILE A 43 -14.96 -5.31 6.25
N VAL A 44 -14.90 -5.53 4.93
CA VAL A 44 -13.80 -6.27 4.30
C VAL A 44 -12.43 -5.65 4.63
N PRO A 45 -12.22 -4.31 4.58
CA PRO A 45 -10.95 -3.71 5.00
C PRO A 45 -10.53 -4.03 6.42
N ILE A 46 -11.48 -4.13 7.37
CA ILE A 46 -11.19 -4.52 8.76
C ILE A 46 -10.66 -5.96 8.79
N LEU A 47 -11.33 -6.87 8.08
CA LEU A 47 -10.91 -8.29 8.01
C LEU A 47 -9.50 -8.42 7.42
N THR A 48 -9.19 -7.63 6.40
CA THR A 48 -7.88 -7.61 5.75
C THR A 48 -6.81 -7.01 6.65
N ARG A 49 -7.04 -5.82 7.21
CA ARG A 49 -6.09 -5.14 8.10
C ARG A 49 -5.77 -5.96 9.35
N ARG A 50 -6.76 -6.67 9.89
CA ARG A 50 -6.58 -7.54 11.07
C ARG A 50 -6.08 -8.94 10.72
N GLY A 51 -5.84 -9.22 9.43
CA GLY A 51 -5.25 -10.46 8.93
C GLY A 51 -6.20 -11.66 8.92
N CYS A 52 -7.49 -11.48 9.17
CA CYS A 52 -8.49 -12.54 9.25
C CYS A 52 -8.62 -13.33 7.94
N ASN A 53 -8.57 -12.63 6.80
CA ASN A 53 -8.68 -13.19 5.44
C ASN A 53 -7.30 -13.29 4.74
N SER A 54 -6.20 -13.32 5.50
CA SER A 54 -4.86 -13.57 4.97
C SER A 54 -4.65 -15.06 4.67
N GLY A 55 -3.64 -15.39 3.83
CA GLY A 55 -3.30 -16.76 3.47
C GLY A 55 -2.87 -17.65 4.66
N GLY A 56 -2.42 -17.04 5.77
CA GLY A 56 -2.12 -17.73 7.02
C GLY A 56 -3.34 -17.99 7.92
N CYS A 57 -4.50 -17.39 7.61
CA CYS A 57 -5.73 -17.47 8.39
C CYS A 57 -6.88 -18.05 7.53
N HIS A 58 -8.04 -17.39 7.49
CA HIS A 58 -9.21 -17.88 6.76
C HIS A 58 -9.14 -17.63 5.25
N GLY A 59 -8.19 -16.80 4.78
CA GLY A 59 -7.88 -16.62 3.35
C GLY A 59 -7.04 -17.75 2.74
N LYS A 60 -6.64 -18.73 3.54
CA LYS A 60 -5.99 -19.96 3.05
C LYS A 60 -6.91 -20.65 2.04
N ALA A 61 -6.34 -21.26 0.99
CA ALA A 61 -7.11 -21.95 -0.06
C ALA A 61 -8.12 -22.98 0.48
N THR A 62 -7.79 -23.66 1.59
CA THR A 62 -8.65 -24.64 2.27
C THR A 62 -9.56 -24.03 3.35
N GLY A 63 -9.38 -22.75 3.68
CA GLY A 63 -9.90 -22.15 4.91
C GLY A 63 -9.32 -22.80 6.17
N GLN A 64 -9.95 -22.54 7.33
CA GLN A 64 -9.63 -23.16 8.61
C GLN A 64 -10.91 -23.57 9.35
N ASN A 65 -10.97 -24.80 9.84
CA ASN A 65 -12.08 -25.32 10.64
C ASN A 65 -13.46 -25.11 9.98
N GLY A 66 -13.55 -25.32 8.66
CA GLY A 66 -14.78 -25.12 7.89
C GLY A 66 -15.22 -23.66 7.75
N PHE A 67 -14.33 -22.69 8.00
CA PHE A 67 -14.53 -21.28 7.73
C PHE A 67 -13.45 -20.77 6.77
N LYS A 68 -13.88 -20.28 5.60
CA LYS A 68 -13.04 -19.79 4.52
C LYS A 68 -13.52 -18.41 4.10
N LEU A 69 -12.56 -17.52 3.88
CA LEU A 69 -12.73 -16.22 3.26
C LEU A 69 -11.89 -16.18 1.99
N SER A 70 -12.24 -15.28 1.08
CA SER A 70 -11.47 -14.90 -0.08
C SER A 70 -10.14 -14.29 0.36
N LEU A 71 -9.07 -14.52 -0.40
CA LEU A 71 -7.76 -13.99 -0.05
C LEU A 71 -7.78 -12.46 -0.15
N PHE A 72 -7.49 -11.79 0.97
CA PHE A 72 -7.48 -10.32 1.09
C PHE A 72 -8.80 -9.62 0.70
N GLY A 73 -9.93 -10.34 0.72
CA GLY A 73 -11.24 -9.74 0.47
C GLY A 73 -11.59 -9.58 -1.02
N PHE A 74 -10.97 -10.38 -1.89
CA PHE A 74 -11.18 -10.33 -3.33
C PHE A 74 -12.63 -10.63 -3.77
N ASP A 75 -13.38 -11.36 -2.95
CA ASP A 75 -14.79 -11.72 -3.24
C ASP A 75 -15.69 -11.40 -2.03
N PRO A 76 -16.23 -10.17 -1.95
CA PRO A 76 -17.08 -9.74 -0.84
C PRO A 76 -18.40 -10.50 -0.72
N GLU A 77 -18.98 -10.98 -1.81
CA GLU A 77 -20.24 -11.76 -1.77
C GLU A 77 -20.01 -13.13 -1.14
N PHE A 78 -18.92 -13.80 -1.56
CA PHE A 78 -18.46 -15.04 -0.95
C PHE A 78 -18.15 -14.87 0.54
N ASP A 79 -17.40 -13.81 0.90
CA ASP A 79 -17.01 -13.52 2.28
C ASP A 79 -18.21 -13.25 3.17
N HIS A 80 -19.17 -12.47 2.67
CA HIS A 80 -20.42 -12.21 3.36
C HIS A 80 -21.18 -13.50 3.63
N SER A 81 -21.37 -14.33 2.61
CA SER A 81 -22.07 -15.60 2.74
C SER A 81 -21.37 -16.54 3.73
N ALA A 82 -20.04 -16.60 3.70
CA ALA A 82 -19.25 -17.39 4.64
C ALA A 82 -19.43 -16.93 6.11
N ILE A 83 -19.58 -15.63 6.32
CA ILE A 83 -19.78 -15.03 7.64
C ILE A 83 -21.24 -15.19 8.10
N VAL A 84 -22.21 -14.79 7.28
CA VAL A 84 -23.59 -14.56 7.71
C VAL A 84 -24.48 -15.79 7.54
N THR A 85 -24.33 -16.56 6.46
CA THR A 85 -25.30 -17.63 6.13
C THR A 85 -24.72 -19.03 6.31
N ALA A 86 -23.43 -19.23 5.99
CA ALA A 86 -22.79 -20.54 6.04
C ALA A 86 -22.86 -21.18 7.44
N GLN A 87 -22.98 -22.52 7.47
CA GLN A 87 -23.18 -23.28 8.71
C GLN A 87 -24.39 -22.79 9.53
N ARG A 88 -25.52 -22.53 8.86
CA ARG A 88 -26.79 -22.11 9.48
C ARG A 88 -26.67 -20.80 10.27
N GLY A 89 -25.88 -19.86 9.76
CA GLY A 89 -25.72 -18.50 10.32
C GLY A 89 -25.13 -18.41 11.71
N ARG A 90 -24.47 -19.47 12.21
CA ARG A 90 -23.96 -19.58 13.58
C ARG A 90 -22.95 -18.50 14.03
N ARG A 91 -22.47 -17.64 13.12
CA ARG A 91 -21.39 -16.68 13.40
C ARG A 91 -21.89 -15.28 13.74
N ILE A 92 -23.13 -14.96 13.37
CA ILE A 92 -23.75 -13.65 13.58
C ILE A 92 -25.00 -13.82 14.43
N PHE A 93 -25.12 -13.01 15.48
CA PHE A 93 -26.28 -12.98 16.36
C PHE A 93 -26.80 -11.54 16.43
N PRO A 94 -27.72 -11.13 15.55
CA PRO A 94 -28.13 -9.73 15.43
C PRO A 94 -28.79 -9.15 16.69
N ALA A 95 -29.50 -9.97 17.47
CA ALA A 95 -30.19 -9.53 18.68
C ALA A 95 -29.25 -9.14 19.83
N ASP A 96 -28.03 -9.68 19.83
CA ASP A 96 -26.94 -9.28 20.71
C ASP A 96 -25.62 -9.42 19.93
N PRO A 97 -25.19 -8.37 19.20
CA PRO A 97 -24.01 -8.42 18.36
C PRO A 97 -22.77 -8.93 19.10
N GLY A 98 -22.58 -8.56 20.37
CA GLY A 98 -21.47 -9.02 21.20
C GLY A 98 -21.46 -10.53 21.43
N PHE A 99 -22.62 -11.18 21.34
CA PHE A 99 -22.74 -12.63 21.42
C PHE A 99 -22.29 -13.35 20.13
N SER A 100 -22.17 -12.64 19.01
CA SER A 100 -21.74 -13.17 17.71
C SER A 100 -20.38 -13.85 17.82
N LEU A 101 -20.28 -15.08 17.29
CA LEU A 101 -19.02 -15.83 17.31
C LEU A 101 -17.90 -15.08 16.56
N LEU A 102 -18.24 -14.34 15.51
CA LEU A 102 -17.30 -13.47 14.79
C LEU A 102 -16.59 -12.51 15.75
N LEU A 103 -17.36 -11.76 16.55
CA LEU A 103 -16.83 -10.79 17.50
C LEU A 103 -16.10 -11.48 18.65
N LYS A 104 -16.69 -12.52 19.25
CA LYS A 104 -16.06 -13.26 20.36
C LYS A 104 -14.69 -13.86 20.00
N LYS A 105 -14.54 -14.38 18.78
CA LYS A 105 -13.25 -14.92 18.30
C LYS A 105 -12.27 -13.79 18.00
N ALA A 106 -12.75 -12.68 17.44
CA ALA A 106 -11.92 -11.53 17.12
C ALA A 106 -11.41 -10.79 18.38
N THR A 107 -12.22 -10.69 19.43
CA THR A 107 -11.83 -10.09 20.72
C THR A 107 -11.09 -11.05 21.65
N GLY A 108 -11.07 -12.35 21.32
CA GLY A 108 -10.47 -13.39 22.15
C GLY A 108 -11.33 -13.82 23.35
N ALA A 109 -12.58 -13.34 23.45
CA ALA A 109 -13.54 -13.80 24.45
C ALA A 109 -13.85 -15.31 24.34
N VAL A 110 -13.65 -15.89 23.14
CA VAL A 110 -13.63 -17.34 22.93
C VAL A 110 -12.27 -17.74 22.32
N PRO A 111 -11.63 -18.84 22.77
CA PRO A 111 -10.33 -19.28 22.25
C PRO A 111 -10.31 -19.39 20.73
N HIS A 112 -9.30 -18.80 20.09
CA HIS A 112 -9.16 -18.74 18.65
C HIS A 112 -7.68 -18.92 18.28
N GLY A 113 -7.36 -19.82 17.34
CA GLY A 113 -5.98 -20.07 16.93
C GLY A 113 -5.28 -18.85 16.34
N GLY A 114 -6.04 -17.91 15.77
CA GLY A 114 -5.51 -16.63 15.32
C GLY A 114 -5.23 -15.63 16.45
N GLY A 115 -5.53 -15.94 17.71
CA GLY A 115 -5.41 -15.02 18.84
C GLY A 115 -6.43 -13.86 18.80
N ARG A 116 -6.26 -12.91 19.72
CA ARG A 116 -7.03 -11.66 19.76
C ARG A 116 -6.58 -10.74 18.63
N ARG A 117 -7.52 -10.22 17.84
CA ARG A 117 -7.28 -9.36 16.68
C ARG A 117 -7.82 -7.94 16.84
N ILE A 118 -8.87 -7.75 17.63
CA ILE A 118 -9.47 -6.45 17.95
C ILE A 118 -9.80 -6.35 19.43
N THR A 119 -10.10 -5.15 19.92
CA THR A 119 -10.61 -4.91 21.28
C THR A 119 -12.02 -4.33 21.22
N GLU A 120 -12.82 -4.52 22.26
CA GLU A 120 -14.18 -3.98 22.32
C GLU A 120 -14.21 -2.43 22.30
N ALA A 121 -13.12 -1.80 22.73
CA ALA A 121 -12.96 -0.35 22.67
C ALA A 121 -12.61 0.17 21.25
N SER A 122 -12.20 -0.70 20.33
CA SER A 122 -11.73 -0.30 19.00
C SER A 122 -12.85 0.15 18.07
N ASP A 123 -12.50 1.05 17.15
CA ASP A 123 -13.37 1.52 16.07
C ASP A 123 -13.83 0.37 15.16
N ASP A 124 -12.95 -0.60 14.92
CA ASP A 124 -13.25 -1.81 14.15
C ASP A 124 -14.37 -2.64 14.78
N TYR A 125 -14.32 -2.82 16.11
CA TYR A 125 -15.37 -3.51 16.85
C TYR A 125 -16.70 -2.76 16.74
N ARG A 126 -16.69 -1.44 16.95
CA ARG A 126 -17.89 -0.60 16.83
C ARG A 126 -18.50 -0.67 15.43
N MET A 127 -17.67 -0.69 14.38
CA MET A 127 -18.13 -0.81 13.00
C MET A 127 -18.78 -2.18 12.72
N LEU A 128 -18.14 -3.27 13.17
CA LEU A 128 -18.69 -4.63 13.03
C LEU A 128 -20.01 -4.77 13.80
N VAL A 129 -20.10 -4.25 15.03
CA VAL A 129 -21.35 -4.20 15.79
C VAL A 129 -22.42 -3.44 15.02
N THR A 130 -22.10 -2.24 14.53
CA THR A 130 -23.04 -1.41 13.77
C THR A 130 -23.55 -2.15 12.52
N TRP A 131 -22.69 -2.84 11.79
CA TRP A 131 -23.09 -3.64 10.63
C TRP A 131 -24.01 -4.81 11.04
N ILE A 132 -23.72 -5.50 12.14
CA ILE A 132 -24.55 -6.60 12.66
C ILE A 132 -25.91 -6.10 13.15
N GLU A 133 -25.96 -4.98 13.90
CA GLU A 133 -27.20 -4.34 14.36
C GLU A 133 -28.09 -3.91 13.18
N ASN A 134 -27.47 -3.48 12.08
CA ASN A 134 -28.15 -3.18 10.82
C ASN A 134 -28.45 -4.43 9.96
N GLY A 135 -28.56 -5.60 10.60
CA GLY A 135 -28.98 -6.85 9.97
C GLY A 135 -27.89 -7.57 9.18
N ALA A 136 -26.61 -7.21 9.38
CA ALA A 136 -25.47 -7.78 8.66
C ALA A 136 -25.71 -7.83 7.14
N ARG A 137 -26.18 -6.71 6.57
CA ARG A 137 -26.64 -6.62 5.18
C ARG A 137 -25.57 -7.09 4.19
N ALA A 138 -26.00 -7.86 3.19
CA ALA A 138 -25.17 -8.33 2.07
C ALA A 138 -24.75 -7.17 1.16
N PRO A 139 -23.57 -7.25 0.52
CA PRO A 139 -23.19 -6.30 -0.52
C PRO A 139 -24.23 -6.32 -1.64
N ARG A 140 -24.55 -5.14 -2.18
CA ARG A 140 -25.42 -4.97 -3.34
C ARG A 140 -24.66 -4.33 -4.52
N PRO A 141 -25.12 -4.53 -5.77
CA PRO A 141 -24.49 -3.93 -6.94
C PRO A 141 -24.39 -2.40 -6.92
N ASP A 142 -25.31 -1.74 -6.20
CA ASP A 142 -25.38 -0.29 -6.06
C ASP A 142 -24.65 0.25 -4.81
N ASP A 143 -24.08 -0.63 -3.98
CA ASP A 143 -23.31 -0.18 -2.82
C ASP A 143 -22.03 0.56 -3.28
N PRO A 144 -21.69 1.72 -2.68
CA PRO A 144 -20.47 2.44 -3.00
C PRO A 144 -19.23 1.57 -2.77
N VAL A 145 -18.44 1.37 -3.82
CA VAL A 145 -17.18 0.61 -3.77
C VAL A 145 -15.98 1.54 -3.80
N LEU A 146 -14.91 1.16 -3.11
CA LEU A 146 -13.66 1.92 -3.11
C LEU A 146 -12.96 1.82 -4.47
N GLU A 147 -12.87 2.94 -5.20
CA GLU A 147 -12.23 2.99 -6.51
C GLU A 147 -10.73 3.30 -6.42
N ARG A 148 -10.37 4.24 -5.55
CA ARG A 148 -8.96 4.60 -5.28
C ARG A 148 -8.77 5.16 -3.88
N ILE A 149 -7.52 5.19 -3.45
CA ILE A 149 -7.08 5.87 -2.23
C ILE A 149 -6.05 6.94 -2.55
N VAL A 150 -5.96 7.96 -1.68
CA VAL A 150 -4.90 8.97 -1.68
C VAL A 150 -4.28 9.01 -0.31
N LEU A 151 -2.95 8.99 -0.28
CA LEU A 151 -2.17 9.14 0.92
C LEU A 151 -1.66 10.59 1.00
N THR A 152 -1.97 11.27 2.10
CA THR A 152 -1.54 12.65 2.33
C THR A 152 -0.80 12.76 3.67
N PRO A 153 0.24 13.59 3.75
CA PRO A 153 0.87 14.39 2.68
C PRO A 153 1.61 13.51 1.65
N GLY A 154 1.69 13.94 0.38
CA GLY A 154 2.14 13.07 -0.74
C GLY A 154 3.67 13.02 -0.99
N LYS A 155 4.42 14.06 -0.62
CA LYS A 155 5.89 14.08 -0.69
C LYS A 155 6.44 14.83 0.53
N LEU A 156 7.34 14.19 1.26
CA LEU A 156 7.79 14.66 2.59
C LEU A 156 9.31 14.75 2.69
N THR A 157 9.84 15.89 3.12
CA THR A 157 11.24 15.98 3.57
C THR A 157 11.21 16.18 5.07
N MET A 158 11.84 15.28 5.82
CA MET A 158 11.78 15.19 7.28
C MET A 158 13.19 15.17 7.87
N SER A 159 13.34 15.63 9.09
CA SER A 159 14.58 15.51 9.87
C SER A 159 14.61 14.18 10.62
N PRO A 160 15.79 13.65 10.97
CA PRO A 160 15.90 12.50 11.85
C PRO A 160 15.13 12.68 13.17
N GLY A 161 14.33 11.70 13.56
CA GLY A 161 13.50 11.73 14.77
C GLY A 161 12.14 12.43 14.62
N ASP A 162 11.85 13.05 13.46
CA ASP A 162 10.54 13.62 13.18
C ASP A 162 9.48 12.53 13.05
N SER A 163 8.24 12.89 13.40
CA SER A 163 7.05 12.07 13.15
C SER A 163 5.98 12.82 12.36
N VAL A 164 5.17 12.08 11.62
CA VAL A 164 4.05 12.63 10.85
C VAL A 164 2.92 11.63 10.73
N GLN A 165 1.69 12.09 10.98
CA GLN A 165 0.49 11.29 10.74
C GLN A 165 0.13 11.32 9.26
N LEU A 166 0.03 10.14 8.65
CA LEU A 166 -0.53 10.01 7.31
C LEU A 166 -2.06 9.93 7.39
N LYS A 167 -2.73 10.50 6.40
CA LYS A 167 -4.16 10.38 6.20
C LYS A 167 -4.44 9.65 4.89
N VAL A 168 -5.31 8.64 4.95
CA VAL A 168 -5.78 7.91 3.77
C VAL A 168 -7.19 8.37 3.44
N THR A 169 -7.38 8.99 2.28
CA THR A 169 -8.71 9.35 1.77
C THR A 169 -9.11 8.37 0.69
N GLY A 170 -10.18 7.61 0.92
CA GLY A 170 -10.82 6.77 -0.08
C GLY A 170 -11.83 7.55 -0.92
N TYR A 171 -11.85 7.28 -2.22
CA TYR A 171 -12.82 7.81 -3.18
C TYR A 171 -13.68 6.65 -3.66
N LEU A 172 -15.00 6.77 -3.47
CA LEU A 172 -15.96 5.73 -3.78
C LEU A 172 -16.66 6.00 -5.11
N SER A 173 -17.25 4.95 -5.68
CA SER A 173 -17.94 4.97 -6.98
C SER A 173 -19.17 5.89 -7.04
N ASP A 174 -19.74 6.25 -5.90
CA ASP A 174 -20.81 7.25 -5.79
C ASP A 174 -20.31 8.70 -5.73
N GLY A 175 -18.99 8.91 -5.90
CA GLY A 175 -18.33 10.21 -5.78
C GLY A 175 -18.06 10.65 -4.33
N SER A 176 -18.53 9.91 -3.33
CA SER A 176 -18.26 10.22 -1.92
C SER A 176 -16.80 9.95 -1.56
N LYS A 177 -16.36 10.60 -0.47
CA LYS A 177 -15.02 10.41 0.10
C LYS A 177 -15.14 9.91 1.54
N ARG A 178 -14.25 9.00 1.93
CA ARG A 178 -14.18 8.47 3.30
C ARG A 178 -12.77 8.51 3.85
N ASP A 179 -12.67 8.74 5.16
CA ASP A 179 -11.41 8.51 5.87
C ASP A 179 -11.20 7.01 6.01
N MET A 180 -10.08 6.53 5.45
CA MET A 180 -9.66 5.13 5.45
C MET A 180 -8.38 4.94 6.27
N THR A 181 -7.92 5.96 7.02
CA THR A 181 -6.65 5.93 7.76
C THR A 181 -6.60 4.76 8.73
N GLY A 182 -7.64 4.61 9.57
CA GLY A 182 -7.76 3.46 10.48
C GLY A 182 -8.06 2.11 9.82
N ARG A 183 -8.29 2.07 8.51
CA ARG A 183 -8.64 0.84 7.75
C ARG A 183 -7.54 0.36 6.81
N ALA A 184 -6.54 1.20 6.54
CA ALA A 184 -5.45 0.85 5.64
C ALA A 184 -4.42 -0.08 6.31
N VAL A 185 -3.70 -0.87 5.53
CA VAL A 185 -2.48 -1.55 5.95
C VAL A 185 -1.30 -0.70 5.50
N TYR A 186 -0.39 -0.40 6.42
CA TYR A 186 0.79 0.40 6.14
C TYR A 186 2.04 -0.46 6.09
N GLN A 187 2.98 -0.09 5.23
CA GLN A 187 4.29 -0.74 5.14
C GLN A 187 5.34 0.28 4.69
N SER A 188 6.49 0.29 5.36
CA SER A 188 7.68 0.98 4.86
C SER A 188 8.57 0.00 4.10
N ASN A 189 9.14 0.45 2.98
CA ASN A 189 10.17 -0.33 2.27
C ASN A 189 11.55 -0.21 2.94
N GLU A 190 11.79 0.82 3.74
CA GLU A 190 13.03 1.10 4.45
C GLU A 190 12.73 1.52 5.90
N PRO A 191 12.26 0.60 6.78
CA PRO A 191 11.95 0.91 8.18
C PRO A 191 13.15 1.48 8.96
N GLY A 192 14.37 1.15 8.50
CA GLY A 192 15.59 1.70 9.06
C GLY A 192 15.78 3.21 8.82
N ILE A 193 15.03 3.84 7.91
CA ILE A 193 15.04 5.30 7.65
C ILE A 193 13.74 5.93 8.15
N ALA A 194 12.60 5.35 7.79
CA ALA A 194 11.29 5.79 8.25
C ALA A 194 10.40 4.56 8.47
N ASP A 195 10.00 4.33 9.70
CA ASP A 195 9.05 3.27 10.06
C ASP A 195 7.62 3.83 10.09
N VAL A 196 6.62 2.96 9.97
CA VAL A 196 5.21 3.33 10.02
C VAL A 196 4.46 2.35 10.91
N ASP A 197 3.71 2.88 11.87
CA ASP A 197 2.90 2.04 12.75
C ASP A 197 1.58 1.61 12.09
N GLU A 198 0.79 0.79 12.79
CA GLU A 198 -0.50 0.35 12.28
C GLU A 198 -1.48 1.51 12.04
N ASN A 199 -1.34 2.64 12.73
CA ASN A 199 -2.24 3.78 12.64
C ASN A 199 -1.81 4.80 11.56
N GLY A 200 -0.72 4.52 10.84
CA GLY A 200 -0.19 5.40 9.81
C GLY A 200 0.65 6.55 10.36
N LEU A 201 1.10 6.47 11.62
CA LEU A 201 2.10 7.38 12.16
C LEU A 201 3.47 6.95 11.66
N VAL A 202 4.10 7.82 10.88
CA VAL A 202 5.47 7.62 10.41
C VAL A 202 6.43 8.22 11.42
N LEU A 203 7.49 7.49 11.74
CA LEU A 203 8.60 7.94 12.57
C LEU A 203 9.91 7.75 11.81
N THR A 204 10.67 8.83 11.66
CA THR A 204 12.02 8.75 11.07
C THR A 204 13.06 8.35 12.10
N THR A 205 14.06 7.60 11.67
CA THR A 205 15.18 7.18 12.53
C THR A 205 16.35 8.16 12.42
N ASN A 206 17.49 7.81 13.01
CA ASN A 206 18.74 8.54 12.85
C ASN A 206 19.45 8.33 11.50
N ARG A 207 18.89 7.52 10.59
CA ARG A 207 19.49 7.26 9.27
C ARG A 207 18.90 8.19 8.21
N SER A 208 19.78 8.81 7.44
CA SER A 208 19.42 9.58 6.24
C SER A 208 19.21 8.69 5.02
N GLY A 209 18.38 9.14 4.09
CA GLY A 209 18.12 8.47 2.82
C GLY A 209 16.70 8.69 2.32
N LEU A 210 16.23 7.78 1.47
CA LEU A 210 14.88 7.77 0.92
C LEU A 210 14.12 6.59 1.50
N ALA A 211 12.85 6.82 1.79
CA ALA A 211 11.92 5.76 2.14
C ALA A 211 10.60 6.01 1.40
N SER A 212 9.84 4.95 1.20
CA SER A 212 8.47 5.01 0.71
C SER A 212 7.59 4.27 1.69
N VAL A 213 6.53 4.95 2.14
CA VAL A 213 5.47 4.31 2.91
C VAL A 213 4.31 4.03 1.97
N MET A 214 3.93 2.76 1.89
CA MET A 214 2.76 2.28 1.18
C MET A 214 1.57 2.20 2.14
N ALA A 215 0.40 2.61 1.66
CA ALA A 215 -0.88 2.29 2.28
C ALA A 215 -1.71 1.45 1.30
N GLN A 216 -2.31 0.37 1.78
CA GLN A 216 -3.20 -0.49 1.03
C GLN A 216 -4.57 -0.56 1.71
N CYS A 217 -5.66 -0.43 0.94
CA CYS A 217 -7.02 -0.64 1.42
C CYS A 217 -7.86 -1.25 0.29
N ASN A 218 -8.47 -2.41 0.54
CA ASN A 218 -9.34 -3.11 -0.41
C ASN A 218 -8.73 -3.30 -1.81
N GLY A 219 -7.46 -3.75 -1.85
CA GLY A 219 -6.71 -3.92 -3.09
C GLY A 219 -6.25 -2.61 -3.76
N LYS A 220 -6.64 -1.44 -3.25
CA LYS A 220 -6.15 -0.13 -3.72
C LYS A 220 -4.88 0.23 -2.97
N ILE A 221 -3.91 0.77 -3.69
CA ILE A 221 -2.58 1.10 -3.15
C ILE A 221 -2.28 2.58 -3.42
N ALA A 222 -1.71 3.27 -2.43
CA ALA A 222 -1.10 4.57 -2.59
C ALA A 222 0.23 4.61 -1.84
N THR A 223 1.15 5.45 -2.29
CA THR A 223 2.48 5.59 -1.68
C THR A 223 2.79 7.06 -1.39
N VAL A 224 3.62 7.29 -0.38
CA VAL A 224 4.23 8.58 -0.08
C VAL A 224 5.74 8.40 -0.10
N SER A 225 6.44 9.29 -0.81
CA SER A 225 7.91 9.28 -0.82
C SER A 225 8.47 10.26 0.21
N LEU A 226 9.26 9.72 1.13
CA LEU A 226 9.94 10.45 2.18
C LEU A 226 11.43 10.59 1.85
N ALA A 227 12.00 11.73 2.24
CA ALA A 227 13.43 11.96 2.22
C ALA A 227 13.87 12.45 3.60
N VAL A 228 14.85 11.78 4.18
CA VAL A 228 15.57 12.22 5.37
C VAL A 228 16.95 12.69 4.89
N PRO A 229 17.18 14.01 4.73
CA PRO A 229 18.43 14.51 4.17
C PRO A 229 19.63 14.11 5.02
N PHE A 230 20.81 13.99 4.39
CA PHE A 230 22.06 13.89 5.11
C PHE A 230 22.31 15.21 5.85
N GLN A 231 22.66 15.12 7.14
CA GLN A 231 23.06 16.28 7.91
C GLN A 231 24.35 16.85 7.28
N LYS A 232 24.30 18.11 6.84
CA LYS A 232 25.42 18.74 6.16
C LYS A 232 26.58 18.97 7.13
N ALA A 233 27.78 18.63 6.67
CA ALA A 233 28.99 19.36 6.98
C ALA A 233 29.56 19.93 5.66
N HIS A 234 28.82 20.77 4.95
CA HIS A 234 29.21 21.22 3.62
C HIS A 234 29.05 22.74 3.46
N GLY A 235 30.18 23.46 3.36
CA GLY A 235 30.28 24.91 3.15
C GLY A 235 30.01 25.36 1.71
N SER A 236 30.23 26.65 1.41
CA SER A 236 29.87 27.32 0.14
C SER A 236 30.38 26.62 -1.13
N ALA A 237 31.58 26.04 -1.10
CA ALA A 237 32.16 25.30 -2.23
C ALA A 237 31.30 24.11 -2.72
N SER A 238 30.48 23.55 -1.84
CA SER A 238 29.60 22.42 -2.16
C SER A 238 28.35 22.84 -2.92
N ALA A 239 27.83 24.04 -2.67
CA ALA A 239 26.68 24.59 -3.36
C ALA A 239 27.02 24.95 -4.81
N GLU A 240 28.19 25.55 -5.04
CA GLU A 240 28.67 25.88 -6.39
C GLU A 240 28.92 24.62 -7.24
N ARG A 241 29.50 23.56 -6.64
CA ARG A 241 29.66 22.28 -7.32
C ARG A 241 28.32 21.69 -7.74
N PHE A 242 27.32 21.69 -6.85
CA PHE A 242 25.99 21.17 -7.17
C PHE A 242 25.35 21.95 -8.32
N LYS A 243 25.45 23.29 -8.30
CA LYS A 243 24.95 24.17 -9.37
C LYS A 243 25.62 23.87 -10.71
N SER A 244 26.94 23.73 -10.73
CA SER A 244 27.70 23.40 -11.94
C SER A 244 27.31 22.04 -12.52
N VAL A 245 27.17 21.01 -11.67
CA VAL A 245 26.73 19.68 -12.12
C VAL A 245 25.31 19.77 -12.68
N ARG A 246 24.36 20.39 -11.96
CA ARG A 246 22.99 20.54 -12.43
C ARG A 246 22.89 21.24 -13.80
N GLN A 247 23.77 22.20 -14.09
CA GLN A 247 23.83 22.89 -15.38
C GLN A 247 24.44 22.04 -16.52
N SER A 248 25.30 21.06 -16.20
CA SER A 248 25.91 20.18 -17.20
C SER A 248 25.06 18.95 -17.52
N LEU A 249 24.03 18.67 -16.73
CA LEU A 249 23.07 17.60 -16.96
C LEU A 249 22.19 17.91 -18.17
N ALA A 250 22.36 17.13 -19.24
CA ALA A 250 21.75 17.40 -20.54
C ALA A 250 20.41 16.68 -20.74
N SER A 251 20.18 15.53 -20.10
CA SER A 251 18.96 14.74 -20.34
C SER A 251 17.82 15.13 -19.38
N PRO A 252 16.55 14.92 -19.79
CA PRO A 252 15.41 15.03 -18.89
C PRO A 252 15.53 14.11 -17.66
N VAL A 253 16.14 12.94 -17.82
CA VAL A 253 16.31 11.95 -16.74
C VAL A 253 17.24 12.48 -15.66
N ASP A 254 18.32 13.14 -16.06
CA ASP A 254 19.31 13.69 -15.13
C ASP A 254 18.71 14.74 -14.18
N ARG A 255 17.67 15.46 -14.62
CA ARG A 255 16.97 16.44 -13.77
C ARG A 255 16.33 15.79 -12.54
N PHE A 256 15.78 14.58 -12.68
CA PHE A 256 15.22 13.84 -11.55
C PHE A 256 16.31 13.47 -10.53
N MET A 257 17.50 13.10 -11.01
CA MET A 257 18.65 12.80 -10.13
C MET A 257 19.14 14.05 -9.40
N ALA A 258 19.24 15.18 -10.09
CA ALA A 258 19.62 16.45 -9.47
C ALA A 258 18.63 16.86 -8.37
N ASP A 259 17.33 16.81 -8.64
CA ASP A 259 16.31 17.15 -7.64
C ASP A 259 16.35 16.21 -6.43
N LEU A 260 16.67 14.93 -6.65
CA LEU A 260 16.83 13.95 -5.59
C LEU A 260 18.05 14.24 -4.71
N TRP A 261 19.21 14.49 -5.32
CA TRP A 261 20.44 14.86 -4.62
C TRP A 261 20.26 16.14 -3.82
N GLN A 262 19.63 17.16 -4.39
CA GLN A 262 19.31 18.40 -3.69
C GLN A 262 18.44 18.13 -2.47
N ARG A 263 17.38 17.35 -2.63
CA ARG A 263 16.46 17.00 -1.55
C ARG A 263 17.14 16.21 -0.43
N LEU A 264 18.15 15.40 -0.75
CA LEU A 264 18.91 14.62 0.22
C LEU A 264 20.15 15.33 0.77
N ASN A 265 20.46 16.57 0.34
CA ASN A 265 21.75 17.23 0.61
C ASN A 265 22.98 16.43 0.14
N VAL A 266 22.84 15.64 -0.94
CA VAL A 266 23.94 14.89 -1.55
C VAL A 266 24.62 15.75 -2.61
N ILE A 267 25.94 15.78 -2.57
CA ILE A 267 26.75 16.41 -3.62
C ILE A 267 27.23 15.29 -4.55
N PRO A 268 26.94 15.36 -5.85
CA PRO A 268 27.44 14.36 -6.80
C PRO A 268 28.98 14.37 -6.83
N SER A 269 29.56 13.19 -7.03
CA SER A 269 31.00 13.03 -7.19
C SER A 269 31.49 13.71 -8.48
N SER A 270 32.79 13.99 -8.53
CA SER A 270 33.41 14.41 -9.79
C SER A 270 33.26 13.33 -10.86
N PRO A 271 33.22 13.70 -12.16
CA PRO A 271 33.22 12.73 -13.23
C PRO A 271 34.34 11.69 -13.08
N ALA A 272 34.03 10.44 -13.38
CA ALA A 272 35.02 9.36 -13.38
C ALA A 272 36.10 9.63 -14.44
N SER A 273 37.33 9.18 -14.17
CA SER A 273 38.41 9.16 -15.18
C SER A 273 38.04 8.26 -16.35
N ASP A 274 38.66 8.47 -17.51
CA ASP A 274 38.33 7.71 -18.72
C ASP A 274 38.56 6.20 -18.55
N ALA A 275 39.67 5.79 -17.94
CA ALA A 275 39.93 4.39 -17.63
C ALA A 275 38.86 3.77 -16.70
N THR A 276 38.37 4.54 -15.72
CA THR A 276 37.29 4.09 -14.83
C THR A 276 35.97 3.99 -15.58
N PHE A 277 35.68 4.97 -16.45
CA PHE A 277 34.43 5.04 -17.19
C PHE A 277 34.29 3.87 -18.16
N ILE A 278 35.29 3.60 -19.01
CA ILE A 278 35.22 2.47 -19.96
C ILE A 278 35.04 1.14 -19.24
N ARG A 279 35.75 0.94 -18.12
CA ARG A 279 35.62 -0.28 -17.32
C ARG A 279 34.18 -0.45 -16.80
N ARG A 280 33.60 0.59 -16.20
CA ARG A 280 32.23 0.53 -15.65
C ARG A 280 31.18 0.37 -16.75
N ALA A 281 31.27 1.17 -17.81
CA ALA A 281 30.32 1.09 -18.92
C ALA A 281 30.30 -0.29 -19.58
N THR A 282 31.47 -0.90 -19.83
CA THR A 282 31.54 -2.24 -20.43
C THR A 282 30.99 -3.32 -19.50
N LEU A 283 31.26 -3.22 -18.19
CA LEU A 283 30.69 -4.15 -17.20
C LEU A 283 29.17 -4.01 -17.08
N ASP A 284 28.66 -2.77 -17.02
CA ASP A 284 27.24 -2.51 -16.80
C ASP A 284 26.39 -2.87 -18.02
N ILE A 285 26.91 -2.61 -19.23
CA ILE A 285 26.22 -2.81 -20.51
C ILE A 285 26.40 -4.25 -21.02
N CYS A 286 27.64 -4.76 -21.04
CA CYS A 286 27.97 -6.05 -21.66
C CYS A 286 28.23 -7.17 -20.63
N GLY A 287 28.43 -6.86 -19.35
CA GLY A 287 28.76 -7.87 -18.33
C GLY A 287 30.19 -8.40 -18.42
N THR A 288 31.03 -7.80 -19.27
CA THR A 288 32.41 -8.22 -19.52
C THR A 288 33.39 -7.07 -19.28
N LEU A 289 34.68 -7.40 -19.22
CA LEU A 289 35.73 -6.39 -19.17
C LEU A 289 36.10 -5.89 -20.57
N PRO A 290 36.49 -4.62 -20.72
CA PRO A 290 37.10 -4.15 -21.96
C PRO A 290 38.49 -4.77 -22.10
N THR A 291 38.90 -5.03 -23.34
CA THR A 291 40.27 -5.47 -23.64
C THR A 291 41.27 -4.35 -23.38
N PRO A 292 42.55 -4.67 -23.12
CA PRO A 292 43.59 -3.64 -22.97
C PRO A 292 43.72 -2.71 -24.18
N ALA A 293 43.44 -3.20 -25.39
CA ALA A 293 43.47 -2.40 -26.62
C ALA A 293 42.32 -1.38 -26.66
N GLU A 294 41.09 -1.79 -26.34
CA GLU A 294 39.93 -0.89 -26.27
C GLU A 294 40.12 0.20 -25.21
N VAL A 295 40.71 -0.15 -24.05
CA VAL A 295 41.02 0.83 -23.00
C VAL A 295 42.00 1.88 -23.50
N ARG A 296 43.12 1.47 -24.12
CA ARG A 296 44.12 2.40 -24.67
C ARG A 296 43.49 3.33 -25.71
N ALA A 297 42.80 2.75 -26.69
CA ALA A 297 42.14 3.51 -27.75
C ALA A 297 41.14 4.54 -27.20
N TYR A 298 40.34 4.17 -26.20
CA TYR A 298 39.38 5.09 -25.59
C TYR A 298 40.05 6.17 -24.73
N VAL A 299 41.11 5.85 -24.00
CA VAL A 299 41.82 6.83 -23.16
C VAL A 299 42.55 7.87 -24.02
N GLU A 300 43.14 7.45 -25.15
CA GLU A 300 43.84 8.32 -26.09
C GLU A 300 42.88 9.16 -26.96
N ASP A 301 41.62 8.76 -27.11
CA ASP A 301 40.61 9.52 -27.84
C ASP A 301 40.27 10.84 -27.14
N SER A 302 40.50 11.97 -27.82
CA SER A 302 40.22 13.33 -27.33
C SER A 302 38.89 13.90 -27.84
N SER A 303 38.09 13.11 -28.57
CA SER A 303 36.80 13.53 -29.11
C SER A 303 35.84 13.92 -27.99
N LYS A 304 35.13 15.05 -28.15
CA LYS A 304 34.16 15.55 -27.15
C LYS A 304 32.98 14.60 -26.91
N ASP A 305 32.68 13.74 -27.88
CA ASP A 305 31.59 12.76 -27.87
C ASP A 305 32.06 11.32 -27.63
N LYS A 306 33.33 11.09 -27.25
CA LYS A 306 33.93 9.76 -27.00
C LYS A 306 33.06 8.85 -26.12
N ARG A 307 32.42 9.39 -25.07
CA ARG A 307 31.55 8.64 -24.15
C ARG A 307 30.31 8.11 -24.85
N ARG A 308 29.66 8.95 -25.67
CA ARG A 308 28.49 8.56 -26.45
C ARG A 308 28.85 7.47 -27.45
N ARG A 309 29.92 7.69 -28.23
CA ARG A 309 30.41 6.69 -29.20
C ARG A 309 30.77 5.36 -28.55
N LEU A 310 31.38 5.38 -27.36
CA LEU A 310 31.64 4.15 -26.61
C LEU A 310 30.34 3.43 -26.26
N ILE A 311 29.35 4.15 -25.71
CA ILE A 311 28.04 3.57 -25.35
C ILE A 311 27.35 2.98 -26.58
N ASP A 312 27.29 3.72 -27.69
CA ASP A 312 26.67 3.26 -28.94
C ASP A 312 27.32 1.94 -29.41
N ARG A 313 28.66 1.88 -29.45
CA ARG A 313 29.38 0.62 -29.78
C ARG A 313 29.11 -0.52 -28.80
N LEU A 314 28.95 -0.24 -27.51
CA LEU A 314 28.67 -1.27 -26.51
C LEU A 314 27.23 -1.81 -26.63
N LEU A 315 26.28 -0.97 -27.03
CA LEU A 315 24.89 -1.38 -27.26
C LEU A 315 24.74 -2.22 -28.54
N GLU A 316 25.66 -2.09 -29.50
CA GLU A 316 25.71 -2.93 -30.71
C GLU A 316 26.33 -4.32 -30.47
N ARG A 317 26.88 -4.58 -29.28
CA ARG A 317 27.54 -5.84 -28.97
C ARG A 317 26.54 -6.96 -28.64
N PRO A 318 26.80 -8.21 -29.06
CA PRO A 318 25.93 -9.34 -28.72
C PRO A 318 25.87 -9.59 -27.20
N GLU A 319 26.93 -9.25 -26.45
CA GLU A 319 26.95 -9.39 -25.00
C GLU A 319 25.95 -8.46 -24.29
N TYR A 320 25.64 -7.29 -24.87
CA TYR A 320 24.60 -6.42 -24.35
C TYR A 320 23.23 -7.13 -24.40
N ALA A 321 22.86 -7.65 -25.57
CA ALA A 321 21.61 -8.36 -25.75
C ALA A 321 21.50 -9.57 -24.82
N ALA A 322 22.57 -10.36 -24.72
CA ALA A 322 22.63 -11.52 -23.83
C ALA A 322 22.44 -11.13 -22.34
N LEU A 323 23.16 -10.12 -21.85
CA LEU A 323 23.06 -9.69 -20.45
C LEU A 323 21.66 -9.15 -20.13
N PHE A 324 21.11 -8.30 -20.99
CA PHE A 324 19.79 -7.72 -20.77
C PHE A 324 18.67 -8.75 -20.92
N ALA A 325 18.83 -9.75 -21.79
CA ALA A 325 17.92 -10.88 -21.86
C ALA A 325 17.86 -11.66 -20.54
N LEU A 326 19.01 -11.89 -19.89
CA LEU A 326 19.06 -12.53 -18.57
C LEU A 326 18.32 -11.70 -17.50
N LYS A 327 18.51 -10.37 -17.50
CA LYS A 327 17.79 -9.47 -16.58
C LYS A 327 16.27 -9.55 -16.79
N TRP A 328 15.82 -9.53 -18.05
CA TRP A 328 14.40 -9.64 -18.39
C TRP A 328 13.83 -11.02 -18.09
N ALA A 329 14.58 -12.09 -18.35
CA ALA A 329 14.16 -13.46 -18.04
C ALA A 329 13.85 -13.64 -16.54
N ASP A 330 14.62 -13.03 -15.63
CA ASP A 330 14.31 -13.09 -14.20
C ASP A 330 13.06 -12.28 -13.83
N ILE A 331 12.89 -11.07 -14.39
CA ILE A 331 11.68 -10.27 -14.19
C ILE A 331 10.43 -11.04 -14.67
N LEU A 332 10.52 -11.66 -15.84
CA LEU A 332 9.44 -12.43 -16.47
C LEU A 332 9.31 -13.86 -15.91
N GLN A 333 10.09 -14.20 -14.88
CA GLN A 333 10.08 -15.51 -14.23
C GLN A 333 10.31 -16.68 -15.21
N ASN A 334 11.05 -16.46 -16.30
CA ASN A 334 11.41 -17.50 -17.26
C ASN A 334 12.50 -18.42 -16.67
N ARG A 335 12.07 -19.45 -15.92
CA ARG A 335 12.96 -20.32 -15.12
C ARG A 335 12.94 -21.76 -15.60
N GLY A 336 14.12 -22.35 -15.77
CA GLY A 336 14.30 -23.74 -16.22
C GLY A 336 14.12 -24.81 -15.12
N ALA A 337 14.07 -24.43 -13.84
CA ALA A 337 13.95 -25.36 -12.71
C ALA A 337 12.95 -24.84 -11.66
N GLY A 338 12.30 -25.76 -10.93
CA GLY A 338 11.39 -25.46 -9.81
C GLY A 338 9.90 -25.51 -10.13
N TYR A 339 9.51 -25.39 -11.41
CA TYR A 339 8.11 -25.45 -11.85
C TYR A 339 7.88 -26.23 -13.16
N SER A 340 8.94 -26.69 -13.81
CA SER A 340 8.89 -27.16 -15.20
C SER A 340 9.19 -28.67 -15.33
N THR A 341 8.24 -29.40 -15.94
CA THR A 341 8.44 -30.74 -16.48
C THR A 341 9.36 -30.70 -17.71
N SER A 342 9.89 -31.84 -18.17
CA SER A 342 10.74 -31.91 -19.37
C SER A 342 10.09 -31.28 -20.62
N ARG A 343 8.76 -31.33 -20.74
CA ARG A 343 7.98 -30.68 -21.81
C ARG A 343 7.96 -29.15 -21.74
N GLN A 344 8.18 -28.54 -20.59
CA GLN A 344 8.14 -27.08 -20.42
C GLN A 344 9.50 -26.41 -20.69
N ARG A 345 10.59 -27.18 -20.79
CA ARG A 345 11.94 -26.63 -21.03
C ARG A 345 12.09 -26.01 -22.42
N GLU A 346 11.48 -26.61 -23.44
CA GLU A 346 11.52 -26.09 -24.80
C GLU A 346 10.88 -24.70 -24.89
N GLY A 347 9.71 -24.52 -24.26
CA GLY A 347 9.06 -23.21 -24.17
C GLY A 347 9.90 -22.17 -23.44
N THR A 348 10.57 -22.55 -22.34
CA THR A 348 11.51 -21.67 -21.64
C THR A 348 12.69 -21.23 -22.52
N THR A 349 13.25 -22.14 -23.31
CA THR A 349 14.34 -21.82 -24.25
C THR A 349 13.86 -20.88 -25.36
N LEU A 350 12.76 -21.21 -26.04
CA LEU A 350 12.19 -20.37 -27.09
C LEU A 350 11.86 -18.96 -26.59
N PHE A 351 11.31 -18.86 -25.38
CA PHE A 351 11.01 -17.56 -24.79
C PHE A 351 12.29 -16.80 -24.42
N SER A 352 13.33 -17.48 -23.94
CA SER A 352 14.63 -16.85 -23.68
C SER A 352 15.28 -16.32 -24.96
N ASP A 353 15.20 -17.07 -26.06
CA ASP A 353 15.70 -16.63 -27.36
C ASP A 353 14.91 -15.43 -27.87
N TRP A 354 13.58 -15.46 -27.80
CA TRP A 354 12.73 -14.32 -28.19
C TRP A 354 13.04 -13.06 -27.36
N ILE A 355 13.30 -13.18 -26.05
CA ILE A 355 13.70 -12.03 -25.22
C ILE A 355 15.03 -11.46 -25.72
N ARG A 356 16.03 -12.32 -25.96
CA ARG A 356 17.35 -11.89 -26.46
C ARG A 356 17.22 -11.19 -27.80
N ASP A 357 16.55 -11.82 -28.75
CA ASP A 357 16.39 -11.30 -30.11
C ASP A 357 15.62 -9.97 -30.09
N SER A 358 14.63 -9.82 -29.20
CA SER A 358 13.92 -8.55 -29.00
C SER A 358 14.83 -7.42 -28.50
N VAL A 359 15.77 -7.71 -27.58
CA VAL A 359 16.75 -6.73 -27.11
C VAL A 359 17.76 -6.40 -28.21
N GLU A 360 18.26 -7.41 -28.91
CA GLU A 360 19.24 -7.24 -29.99
C GLU A 360 18.69 -6.39 -31.14
N GLN A 361 17.42 -6.57 -31.49
CA GLN A 361 16.73 -5.80 -32.53
C GLN A 361 16.29 -4.41 -32.03
N ASN A 362 16.58 -4.05 -30.78
CA ASN A 362 16.13 -2.82 -30.14
C ASN A 362 14.60 -2.64 -30.25
N LYS A 363 13.85 -3.72 -30.00
CA LYS A 363 12.38 -3.73 -30.08
C LYS A 363 11.79 -2.66 -29.15
N PRO A 364 10.86 -1.82 -29.62
CA PRO A 364 10.19 -0.85 -28.77
C PRO A 364 9.51 -1.51 -27.57
N TYR A 365 9.65 -0.90 -26.39
CA TYR A 365 9.12 -1.47 -25.15
C TYR A 365 7.61 -1.74 -25.20
N ASN A 366 6.84 -0.89 -25.88
CA ASN A 366 5.40 -1.08 -26.07
C ASN A 366 5.07 -2.33 -26.89
N GLU A 367 5.86 -2.65 -27.91
CA GLU A 367 5.69 -3.86 -28.73
C GLU A 367 6.11 -5.11 -27.94
N PHE A 368 7.25 -5.04 -27.24
CA PHE A 368 7.71 -6.10 -26.34
C PHE A 368 6.65 -6.48 -25.31
N VAL A 369 6.01 -5.49 -24.67
CA VAL A 369 4.95 -5.74 -23.69
C VAL A 369 3.68 -6.27 -24.36
N ALA A 370 3.27 -5.70 -25.49
CA ALA A 370 2.07 -6.13 -26.21
C ALA A 370 2.14 -7.62 -26.59
N GLU A 371 3.25 -8.06 -27.19
CA GLU A 371 3.46 -9.47 -27.58
C GLU A 371 3.47 -10.47 -26.41
N ILE A 372 3.67 -10.02 -25.16
CA ILE A 372 3.61 -10.89 -23.98
C ILE A 372 2.17 -11.07 -23.49
N ILE A 373 1.33 -10.05 -23.63
CA ILE A 373 -0.02 -10.01 -23.07
C ILE A 373 -1.11 -10.40 -24.07
N THR A 374 -0.80 -10.40 -25.37
CA THR A 374 -1.69 -10.82 -26.47
C THR A 374 -1.20 -12.11 -27.08
#